data_AF-A0A1F8RI46-F1
#
_entry.id   AF-A0A1F8RI46-F1
#
_cell.length_a   1.000
_cell.length_b   1.000
_cell.length_c   1.000
_cell.angle_alpha   90.00
_cell.angle_beta   90.00
_cell.angle_gamma   90.00
#
_symmetry.space_group_name_H-M   'P 1'
#
loop_
_entity.id
_entity.type
_entity.pdbx_description
1 polymer ?
#
loop_
_entity_poly.entity_id
_entity_poly.type
_entity_poly.pdbx_seq_one_letter_code
_entity_poly.pdbx_strand_id
1 'polypeptide(L)'
;MPPTPVTVLSLLVEEMNNGRIKVVDLTTSLGPDTPVIDLPPMFASSPPFSSEVISRYDEKGPAWYWNTIPLGEHTGTHFDAPVHWITGKDLANNTCETIPARKFVGPACVIDVTKEVAASEDFLLTREHVLGWEGEHGKIPPGAWVLLRTDWSKRIDRAKFLNQREDGPHSPAFHKDCSHFLAYERDVLGVGVETVG
;
A
#
# COMPACT_ATOMS: atom_id res chain seq x y z
N MET A 1 -47.32 -0.55 -8.28
CA MET A 1 -46.02 -0.53 -8.98
C MET A 1 -45.27 -1.80 -8.58
N PRO A 2 -44.70 -2.56 -9.52
CA PRO A 2 -43.84 -3.69 -9.16
C PRO A 2 -42.60 -3.16 -8.41
N PRO A 3 -42.05 -3.92 -7.44
CA PRO A 3 -40.84 -3.51 -6.74
C PRO A 3 -39.69 -3.36 -7.74
N THR A 4 -38.96 -2.24 -7.65
CA THR A 4 -37.75 -2.01 -8.45
C THR A 4 -36.74 -3.12 -8.16
N PRO A 5 -36.15 -3.79 -9.18
CA PRO A 5 -35.17 -4.84 -8.94
C PRO A 5 -33.98 -4.31 -8.15
N VAL A 6 -33.63 -4.97 -7.05
CA VAL A 6 -32.40 -4.68 -6.31
C VAL A 6 -31.22 -5.15 -7.15
N THR A 7 -30.35 -4.21 -7.54
CA THR A 7 -29.08 -4.53 -8.21
C THR A 7 -27.97 -4.75 -7.18
N VAL A 8 -26.90 -5.44 -7.58
CA VAL A 8 -25.71 -5.63 -6.72
C VAL A 8 -25.14 -4.30 -6.23
N LEU A 9 -25.12 -3.27 -7.09
CA LEU A 9 -24.60 -1.95 -6.73
C LEU A 9 -25.53 -1.21 -5.76
N SER A 10 -26.86 -1.35 -5.94
CA SER A 10 -27.84 -0.78 -5.02
C SER A 10 -27.72 -1.40 -3.63
N LEU A 11 -27.55 -2.72 -3.57
CA LEU A 11 -27.34 -3.44 -2.32
C LEU A 11 -26.03 -3.01 -1.64
N LEU A 12 -24.92 -2.93 -2.36
CA LEU A 12 -23.64 -2.46 -1.80
C LEU A 12 -23.78 -1.11 -1.09
N VAL A 13 -24.40 -0.12 -1.75
CA VAL A 13 -24.61 1.22 -1.19
C VAL A 13 -25.55 1.19 0.01
N GLU A 14 -26.63 0.42 -0.05
CA GLU A 14 -27.57 0.26 1.07
C GLU A 14 -26.88 -0.35 2.29
N GLU A 15 -26.08 -1.40 2.10
CA GLU A 15 -25.35 -2.08 3.17
C GLU A 15 -24.26 -1.19 3.80
N MET A 16 -23.61 -0.34 3.00
CA MET A 16 -22.68 0.68 3.50
C MET A 16 -23.39 1.74 4.35
N ASN A 17 -24.51 2.29 3.86
CA ASN A 17 -25.30 3.30 4.59
C ASN A 17 -25.88 2.75 5.90
N ASN A 18 -26.26 1.47 5.92
CA ASN A 18 -26.75 0.78 7.11
C ASN A 18 -25.62 0.31 8.05
N GLY A 19 -24.34 0.53 7.69
CA GLY A 19 -23.19 0.16 8.50
C GLY A 19 -22.89 -1.35 8.55
N ARG A 20 -23.55 -2.16 7.73
CA ARG A 20 -23.29 -3.61 7.61
C ARG A 20 -22.01 -3.87 6.80
N ILE A 21 -21.70 -3.01 5.84
CA ILE A 21 -20.38 -2.91 5.21
C ILE A 21 -19.65 -1.70 5.79
N LYS A 22 -18.42 -1.91 6.26
CA LYS A 22 -17.57 -0.87 6.82
C LYS A 22 -16.49 -0.48 5.82
N VAL A 23 -16.25 0.83 5.70
CA VAL A 23 -15.07 1.37 5.04
C VAL A 23 -13.99 1.55 6.10
N VAL A 24 -12.83 0.94 5.87
CA VAL A 24 -11.66 1.06 6.76
C VAL A 24 -10.60 1.84 6.00
N ASP A 25 -10.11 2.92 6.60
CA ASP A 25 -9.00 3.69 6.05
C ASP A 25 -7.67 2.97 6.34
N LEU A 26 -6.89 2.73 5.29
CA LEU A 26 -5.58 2.08 5.34
C LEU A 26 -4.44 3.06 5.03
N THR A 27 -4.73 4.36 5.00
CA THR A 27 -3.81 5.41 4.57
C THR A 27 -3.14 6.09 5.75
N THR A 28 -1.83 6.32 5.66
CA THR A 28 -1.12 7.22 6.59
C THR A 28 -1.37 8.67 6.21
N SER A 29 -1.53 9.55 7.20
CA SER A 29 -1.59 10.99 6.92
C SER A 29 -0.29 11.49 6.27
N LEU A 30 -0.43 12.25 5.18
CA LEU A 30 0.70 12.92 4.53
C LEU A 30 1.02 14.24 5.24
N GLY A 31 2.29 14.46 5.52
CA GLY A 31 2.82 15.66 6.17
C GLY A 31 4.34 15.75 6.06
N PRO A 32 4.94 16.86 6.52
CA PRO A 32 6.39 17.07 6.45
C PRO A 32 7.23 15.97 7.12
N ASP A 33 6.65 15.28 8.11
CA ASP A 33 7.29 14.19 8.86
C ASP A 33 7.03 12.80 8.24
N THR A 34 6.29 12.71 7.13
CA THR A 34 6.05 11.44 6.44
C THR A 34 7.39 10.79 6.07
N PRO A 35 7.65 9.55 6.52
CA PRO A 35 8.86 8.84 6.12
C PRO A 35 8.91 8.63 4.60
N VAL A 36 10.08 8.89 4.02
CA VAL A 36 10.41 8.66 2.62
C VAL A 36 11.71 7.88 2.58
N ILE A 37 11.80 6.91 1.67
CA ILE A 37 12.95 6.02 1.55
C ILE A 37 14.26 6.79 1.43
N ASP A 38 15.27 6.35 2.19
CA ASP A 38 16.65 6.81 2.07
C ASP A 38 17.41 5.84 1.15
N LEU A 39 18.02 6.39 0.10
CA LEU A 39 18.89 5.65 -0.80
C LEU A 39 20.34 6.03 -0.52
N PRO A 40 21.32 5.14 -0.79
CA PRO A 40 22.70 5.52 -0.61
C PRO A 40 23.10 6.67 -1.58
N PRO A 41 24.15 7.46 -1.26
CA PRO A 41 24.34 8.80 -1.84
C PRO A 41 24.60 8.85 -3.36
N MET A 42 24.89 7.73 -4.00
CA MET A 42 25.10 7.67 -5.45
C MET A 42 23.80 7.61 -6.26
N PHE A 43 22.64 7.48 -5.61
CA PHE A 43 21.32 7.55 -6.24
C PHE A 43 20.63 8.87 -5.89
N ALA A 44 19.79 9.36 -6.80
CA ALA A 44 18.97 10.53 -6.53
C ALA A 44 17.90 10.21 -5.48
N SER A 45 17.78 11.05 -4.45
CA SER A 45 16.75 10.90 -3.43
C SER A 45 15.40 11.42 -3.92
N SER A 46 14.33 10.74 -3.50
CA SER A 46 12.96 11.24 -3.67
C SER A 46 12.75 12.46 -2.75
N PRO A 47 12.11 13.55 -3.21
CA PRO A 47 11.83 14.69 -2.36
C PRO A 47 10.79 14.33 -1.28
N PRO A 48 10.91 14.90 -0.06
CA PRO A 48 9.89 14.73 0.97
C PRO A 48 8.58 15.44 0.59
N PHE A 49 7.50 15.10 1.29
CA PHE A 49 6.27 15.88 1.22
C PHE A 49 6.51 17.31 1.73
N SER A 50 6.05 18.31 0.98
CA SER A 50 5.91 19.67 1.47
C SER A 50 4.57 20.27 1.05
N SER A 51 4.17 21.36 1.70
CA SER A 51 2.93 22.06 1.40
C SER A 51 3.14 23.55 1.59
N GLU A 52 2.75 24.33 0.58
CA GLU A 52 2.84 25.79 0.59
C GLU A 52 1.46 26.39 0.39
N VAL A 53 1.04 27.23 1.35
CA VAL A 53 -0.27 27.91 1.30
C VAL A 53 -0.29 28.90 0.14
N ILE A 54 -1.23 28.72 -0.78
CA ILE A 54 -1.47 29.68 -1.88
C ILE A 54 -2.32 30.85 -1.35
N SER A 55 -3.43 30.53 -0.70
CA SER A 55 -4.32 31.48 0.00
C SER A 55 -5.04 30.79 1.16
N ARG A 56 -5.48 31.58 2.15
CA ARG A 56 -6.30 31.11 3.27
C ARG A 56 -7.31 32.15 3.72
N TYR A 57 -8.37 32.34 2.93
CA TYR A 57 -9.43 33.33 3.23
C TYR A 57 -8.85 34.73 3.48
N ASP A 58 -7.82 35.07 2.73
CA ASP A 58 -7.00 36.28 2.85
C ASP A 58 -7.05 37.08 1.54
N GLU A 59 -6.23 38.13 1.41
CA GLU A 59 -6.19 38.96 0.21
C GLU A 59 -5.82 38.19 -1.08
N LYS A 60 -5.08 37.07 -0.95
CA LYS A 60 -4.70 36.23 -2.10
C LYS A 60 -5.84 35.29 -2.53
N GLY A 61 -6.82 35.05 -1.66
CA GLY A 61 -8.00 34.22 -1.94
C GLY A 61 -9.10 34.46 -0.91
N PRO A 62 -9.98 35.46 -1.12
CA PRO A 62 -10.90 35.92 -0.09
C PRO A 62 -11.94 34.90 0.39
N ALA A 63 -12.20 33.85 -0.39
CA ALA A 63 -13.25 32.88 -0.11
C ALA A 63 -12.80 31.41 -0.17
N TRP A 64 -11.49 31.12 -0.31
CA TRP A 64 -10.99 29.76 -0.44
C TRP A 64 -9.62 29.55 0.22
N TYR A 65 -9.37 28.29 0.57
CA TYR A 65 -8.10 27.80 1.10
C TYR A 65 -7.61 26.64 0.24
N TRP A 66 -6.33 26.67 -0.09
CA TRP A 66 -5.65 25.66 -0.91
C TRP A 66 -4.12 25.80 -0.82
N ASN A 67 -3.42 24.73 -1.19
CA ASN A 67 -1.97 24.63 -1.11
C ASN A 67 -1.40 24.08 -2.41
N THR A 68 -0.15 24.43 -2.71
CA THR A 68 0.71 23.66 -3.62
C THR A 68 1.31 22.51 -2.83
N ILE A 69 1.39 21.31 -3.43
CA ILE A 69 1.93 20.11 -2.76
C ILE A 69 3.05 19.50 -3.64
N PRO A 70 4.32 19.79 -3.34
CA PRO A 70 5.45 19.04 -3.87
C PRO A 70 5.59 17.69 -3.14
N LEU A 71 5.72 16.60 -3.90
CA LEU A 71 5.98 15.26 -3.39
C LEU A 71 6.62 14.39 -4.47
N GLY A 72 7.40 13.39 -4.06
CA GLY A 72 7.79 12.29 -4.94
C GLY A 72 6.65 11.28 -5.10
N GLU A 73 6.64 10.52 -6.19
CA GLU A 73 5.59 9.51 -6.48
C GLU A 73 5.47 8.45 -5.37
N HIS A 74 6.61 8.08 -4.76
CA HIS A 74 6.71 7.08 -3.72
C HIS A 74 6.83 7.74 -2.32
N THR A 75 5.76 8.40 -1.88
CA THR A 75 5.69 9.15 -0.61
C THR A 75 4.51 8.68 0.24
N GLY A 76 4.77 8.24 1.48
CA GLY A 76 3.73 7.73 2.39
C GLY A 76 3.06 6.44 1.89
N THR A 77 1.78 6.25 2.18
CA THR A 77 0.98 5.18 1.55
C THR A 77 0.83 5.45 0.05
N HIS A 78 1.52 4.68 -0.78
CA HIS A 78 1.62 4.89 -2.22
C HIS A 78 1.40 3.59 -3.01
N PHE A 79 1.50 3.66 -4.34
CA PHE A 79 1.28 2.55 -5.25
C PHE A 79 2.44 2.43 -6.25
N ASP A 80 3.02 1.23 -6.34
CA ASP A 80 4.07 0.93 -7.31
C ASP A 80 3.48 0.36 -8.60
N ALA A 81 3.54 1.14 -9.67
CA ALA A 81 3.20 0.66 -11.01
C ALA A 81 4.33 -0.20 -11.60
N PRO A 82 4.06 -1.17 -12.50
CA PRO A 82 5.11 -2.05 -13.03
C PRO A 82 6.28 -1.32 -13.71
N VAL A 83 6.05 -0.13 -14.28
CA VAL A 83 7.09 0.72 -14.88
C VAL A 83 8.16 1.17 -13.88
N HIS A 84 7.84 1.17 -12.58
CA HIS A 84 8.75 1.60 -11.51
C HIS A 84 10.05 0.77 -11.50
N TRP A 85 9.98 -0.51 -11.90
CA TRP A 85 11.15 -1.38 -11.96
C TRP A 85 11.55 -1.72 -13.39
N ILE A 86 12.86 -1.89 -13.60
CA ILE A 86 13.44 -2.14 -14.93
C ILE A 86 12.86 -3.38 -15.62
N THR A 87 12.42 -4.38 -14.86
CA THR A 87 11.82 -5.62 -15.39
C THR A 87 10.40 -5.40 -15.92
N GLY A 88 9.72 -4.32 -15.54
CA GLY A 88 8.39 -3.96 -16.02
C GLY A 88 8.38 -2.80 -17.03
N LYS A 89 9.53 -2.21 -17.36
CA LYS A 89 9.63 -0.97 -18.16
C LYS A 89 8.99 -1.04 -19.56
N ASP A 90 8.98 -2.22 -20.19
CA ASP A 90 8.46 -2.44 -21.55
C ASP A 90 7.10 -3.15 -21.57
N LEU A 91 6.48 -3.39 -20.41
CA LEU A 91 5.15 -3.99 -20.35
C LEU A 91 4.10 -3.00 -20.86
N ALA A 92 3.07 -3.51 -21.55
CA ALA A 92 1.94 -2.69 -21.92
C ALA A 92 1.12 -2.30 -20.67
N ASN A 93 0.58 -1.09 -20.65
CA ASN A 93 -0.28 -0.59 -19.58
C ASN A 93 0.39 -0.65 -18.19
N ASN A 94 1.64 -0.19 -18.10
CA ASN A 94 2.53 -0.37 -16.95
C ASN A 94 2.72 0.87 -16.08
N THR A 95 2.05 1.98 -16.42
CA THR A 95 2.08 3.25 -15.69
C THR A 95 0.73 3.50 -14.99
N CYS A 96 0.68 4.35 -13.97
CA CYS A 96 -0.55 4.61 -13.19
C CYS A 96 -1.74 5.07 -14.04
N GLU A 97 -1.48 5.84 -15.11
CA GLU A 97 -2.49 6.35 -16.04
C GLU A 97 -2.94 5.32 -17.09
N THR A 98 -2.20 4.23 -17.29
CA THR A 98 -2.51 3.23 -18.31
C THR A 98 -2.98 1.88 -17.75
N ILE A 99 -2.69 1.55 -16.49
CA ILE A 99 -3.20 0.34 -15.84
C ILE A 99 -4.74 0.30 -15.92
N PRO A 100 -5.36 -0.83 -16.36
CA PRO A 100 -6.81 -0.92 -16.40
C PRO A 100 -7.43 -0.78 -15.01
N ALA A 101 -8.34 0.19 -14.83
CA ALA A 101 -8.92 0.53 -13.53
C ALA A 101 -9.56 -0.64 -12.76
N ARG A 102 -10.05 -1.67 -13.46
CA ARG A 102 -10.55 -2.90 -12.84
C ARG A 102 -9.53 -3.62 -11.96
N LYS A 103 -8.22 -3.39 -12.16
CA LYS A 103 -7.13 -3.98 -11.37
C LYS A 103 -6.91 -3.27 -10.03
N PHE A 104 -7.54 -2.11 -9.81
CA PHE A 104 -7.47 -1.39 -8.54
C PHE A 104 -8.48 -1.90 -7.50
N VAL A 105 -9.38 -2.81 -7.89
CA VAL A 105 -10.39 -3.38 -7.01
C VAL A 105 -10.30 -4.90 -7.09
N GLY A 106 -10.07 -5.54 -5.95
CA GLY A 106 -9.99 -7.00 -5.84
C GLY A 106 -10.13 -7.46 -4.40
N PRO A 107 -10.32 -8.76 -4.17
CA PRO A 107 -10.26 -9.32 -2.82
C PRO A 107 -8.87 -9.10 -2.21
N ALA A 108 -8.78 -9.09 -0.89
CA ALA A 108 -7.51 -9.01 -0.17
C ALA A 108 -7.39 -10.15 0.84
N CYS A 109 -6.23 -10.80 0.85
CA CYS A 109 -5.82 -11.79 1.85
C CYS A 109 -4.82 -11.11 2.80
N VAL A 110 -5.17 -11.00 4.08
CA VAL A 110 -4.31 -10.37 5.10
C VAL A 110 -3.57 -11.47 5.85
N ILE A 111 -2.24 -11.49 5.73
CA ILE A 111 -1.37 -12.43 6.44
C ILE A 111 -0.76 -11.69 7.63
N ASP A 112 -1.20 -12.04 8.83
CA ASP A 112 -0.72 -11.45 10.08
C ASP A 112 0.56 -12.14 10.54
N VAL A 113 1.66 -11.40 10.55
CA VAL A 113 2.97 -11.84 11.04
C VAL A 113 3.48 -10.95 12.18
N THR A 114 2.57 -10.26 12.88
CA THR A 114 2.91 -9.29 13.94
C THR A 114 3.72 -9.91 15.07
N LYS A 115 3.49 -11.20 15.39
CA LYS A 115 4.24 -11.92 16.44
C LYS A 115 5.66 -12.23 16.00
N GLU A 116 5.82 -12.67 14.77
CA GLU A 116 7.08 -13.01 14.14
C GLU A 116 7.95 -11.76 13.99
N VAL A 117 7.36 -10.65 13.54
CA VAL A 117 8.04 -9.35 13.42
C VAL A 117 8.43 -8.79 14.78
N ALA A 118 7.61 -8.98 15.81
CA ALA A 118 7.97 -8.59 17.18
C ALA A 118 9.17 -9.37 17.74
N ALA A 119 9.38 -10.61 17.26
CA ALA A 119 10.55 -11.42 17.61
C ALA A 119 11.78 -11.11 16.74
N SER A 120 11.57 -10.73 15.48
CA SER A 120 12.62 -10.41 14.51
C SER A 120 12.15 -9.33 13.54
N GLU A 121 12.77 -8.15 13.62
CA GLU A 121 12.50 -7.05 12.68
C GLU A 121 12.86 -7.40 11.22
N ASP A 122 13.73 -8.40 11.01
CA ASP A 122 14.14 -8.92 9.70
C ASP A 122 13.32 -10.13 9.22
N PHE A 123 12.11 -10.33 9.76
CA PHE A 123 11.28 -11.48 9.38
C PHE A 123 10.94 -11.46 7.88
N LEU A 124 11.11 -12.61 7.22
CA LEU A 124 10.77 -12.79 5.82
C LEU A 124 9.62 -13.79 5.67
N LEU A 125 8.51 -13.36 5.06
CA LEU A 125 7.41 -14.24 4.72
C LEU A 125 7.88 -15.21 3.62
N THR A 126 7.77 -16.51 3.88
CA THR A 126 8.15 -17.57 2.92
C THR A 126 6.93 -18.23 2.29
N ARG A 127 7.16 -19.05 1.26
CA ARG A 127 6.13 -19.91 0.67
C ARG A 127 5.41 -20.78 1.71
N GLU A 128 6.14 -21.38 2.64
CA GLU A 128 5.60 -22.29 3.66
C GLU A 128 4.64 -21.57 4.60
N HIS A 129 4.97 -20.33 4.98
CA HIS A 129 4.07 -19.49 5.77
C HIS A 129 2.75 -19.24 5.04
N VAL A 130 2.82 -18.93 3.73
CA VAL A 130 1.61 -18.75 2.91
C VAL A 130 0.80 -20.04 2.82
N LEU A 131 1.44 -21.19 2.60
CA LEU A 131 0.75 -22.48 2.56
C LEU A 131 0.10 -22.83 3.91
N GLY A 132 0.74 -22.49 5.03
CA GLY A 132 0.17 -22.62 6.36
C GLY A 132 -1.08 -21.75 6.52
N TRP A 133 -1.00 -20.47 6.14
CA TRP A 133 -2.13 -19.54 6.13
C TRP A 133 -3.29 -20.05 5.26
N GLU A 134 -3.00 -20.58 4.07
CA GLU A 134 -4.02 -21.16 3.19
C GLU A 134 -4.69 -22.41 3.77
N GLY A 135 -3.98 -23.18 4.61
CA GLY A 135 -4.53 -24.33 5.32
C GLY A 135 -5.63 -23.94 6.32
N GLU A 136 -5.57 -22.72 6.84
CA GLU A 136 -6.53 -22.20 7.82
C GLU A 136 -7.61 -21.30 7.20
N HIS A 137 -7.25 -20.51 6.20
CA HIS A 137 -8.10 -19.46 5.62
C HIS A 137 -8.63 -19.77 4.21
N GLY A 138 -8.16 -20.88 3.62
CA GLY A 138 -8.43 -21.24 2.24
C GLY A 138 -7.40 -20.67 1.26
N LYS A 139 -7.37 -21.27 0.07
CA LYS A 139 -6.42 -20.89 -0.98
C LYS A 139 -6.61 -19.43 -1.41
N ILE A 140 -5.51 -18.69 -1.58
CA ILE A 140 -5.51 -17.33 -2.11
C ILE A 140 -6.12 -17.37 -3.53
N PRO A 141 -7.21 -16.62 -3.79
CA PRO A 141 -7.84 -16.62 -5.09
C PRO A 141 -7.01 -15.78 -6.09
N PRO A 142 -7.01 -16.16 -7.38
CA PRO A 142 -6.42 -15.34 -8.43
C PRO A 142 -6.99 -13.93 -8.43
N GLY A 143 -6.14 -12.94 -8.67
CA GLY A 143 -6.52 -11.53 -8.63
C GLY A 143 -6.76 -10.97 -7.22
N ALA A 144 -6.29 -11.63 -6.17
CA ALA A 144 -6.27 -11.06 -4.82
C ALA A 144 -5.06 -10.14 -4.59
N TRP A 145 -5.21 -9.17 -3.69
CA TRP A 145 -4.10 -8.52 -3.01
C TRP A 145 -3.63 -9.39 -1.85
N VAL A 146 -2.31 -9.51 -1.65
CA VAL A 146 -1.74 -10.15 -0.44
C VAL A 146 -1.12 -9.07 0.42
N LEU A 147 -1.74 -8.79 1.56
CA LEU A 147 -1.34 -7.72 2.47
C LEU A 147 -0.61 -8.33 3.66
N LEU A 148 0.64 -7.93 3.86
CA LEU A 148 1.47 -8.38 4.98
C LEU A 148 1.27 -7.47 6.18
N ARG A 149 0.48 -7.94 7.16
CA ARG A 149 0.24 -7.21 8.39
C ARG A 149 1.38 -7.46 9.37
N THR A 150 2.03 -6.38 9.78
CA THR A 150 3.26 -6.39 10.60
C THR A 150 3.14 -5.47 11.81
N ASP A 151 2.09 -4.65 11.88
CA ASP A 151 1.92 -3.54 12.83
C ASP A 151 3.07 -2.51 12.73
N TRP A 152 3.86 -2.51 11.65
CA TRP A 152 4.96 -1.57 11.41
C TRP A 152 4.48 -0.12 11.34
N SER A 153 3.25 0.08 10.89
CA SER A 153 2.56 1.38 10.86
C SER A 153 2.46 2.06 12.24
N LYS A 154 2.64 1.34 13.34
CA LYS A 154 2.70 1.91 14.70
C LYS A 154 4.00 2.68 14.97
N ARG A 155 5.02 2.55 14.12
CA ARG A 155 6.29 3.28 14.21
C ARG A 155 6.14 4.67 13.59
N ILE A 156 5.59 5.60 14.35
CA ILE A 156 5.32 6.98 13.89
C ILE A 156 6.57 7.86 13.77
N ASP A 157 7.66 7.48 14.42
CA ASP A 157 8.95 8.18 14.33
C ASP A 157 9.73 7.69 13.10
N ARG A 158 10.25 8.63 12.29
CA ARG A 158 10.99 8.31 11.06
C ARG A 158 12.16 7.37 11.30
N ALA A 159 12.96 7.60 12.34
CA ALA A 159 14.14 6.78 12.61
C ALA A 159 13.75 5.33 12.95
N LYS A 160 12.70 5.15 13.77
CA LYS A 160 12.14 3.82 14.07
C LYS A 160 11.49 3.17 12.87
N PHE A 161 10.80 3.94 12.02
CA PHE A 161 10.11 3.43 10.83
C PHE A 161 11.07 2.93 9.76
N LEU A 162 12.12 3.70 9.47
CA LEU A 162 13.15 3.31 8.49
C LEU A 162 14.13 2.29 9.07
N ASN A 163 14.30 2.27 10.40
CA ASN A 163 15.11 1.32 11.15
C ASN A 163 16.51 1.09 10.54
N GLN A 164 17.16 2.19 10.16
CA GLN A 164 18.49 2.21 9.57
C GLN A 164 19.55 1.96 10.64
N ARG A 165 20.47 1.04 10.35
CA ARG A 165 21.66 0.70 11.14
C ARG A 165 22.91 0.88 10.28
N GLU A 166 24.09 0.51 10.80
CA GLU A 166 25.36 0.63 10.06
C GLU A 166 25.39 -0.25 8.79
N ASP A 167 24.68 -1.37 8.80
CA ASP A 167 24.53 -2.33 7.70
C ASP A 167 23.28 -2.10 6.83
N GLY A 168 22.53 -1.01 7.07
CA GLY A 168 21.37 -0.61 6.26
C GLY A 168 20.03 -0.72 7.00
N PRO A 169 18.90 -0.67 6.27
CA PRO A 169 17.57 -0.75 6.87
C PRO A 169 17.19 -2.18 7.24
N HIS A 170 16.56 -2.34 8.40
CA HIS A 170 16.02 -3.61 8.89
C HIS A 170 14.50 -3.57 8.99
N SER A 171 13.81 -4.27 8.10
CA SER A 171 12.35 -4.30 8.08
C SER A 171 11.84 -5.62 7.52
N PRO A 172 10.63 -6.06 7.93
CA PRO A 172 10.07 -7.32 7.44
C PRO A 172 9.68 -7.20 5.97
N ALA A 173 9.77 -8.31 5.25
CA ALA A 173 9.52 -8.33 3.82
C ALA A 173 9.06 -9.71 3.33
N PHE A 174 8.88 -9.84 2.02
CA PHE A 174 8.66 -11.11 1.35
C PHE A 174 10.00 -11.76 1.00
N HIS A 175 10.17 -13.03 1.33
CA HIS A 175 11.29 -13.81 0.78
C HIS A 175 11.09 -14.00 -0.73
N LYS A 176 12.19 -14.14 -1.48
CA LYS A 176 12.17 -14.28 -2.95
C LYS A 176 11.28 -15.42 -3.44
N ASP A 177 11.29 -16.56 -2.74
CA ASP A 177 10.46 -17.71 -3.12
C ASP A 177 8.95 -17.43 -2.94
N CYS A 178 8.58 -16.65 -1.93
CA CYS A 178 7.22 -16.23 -1.66
C CYS A 178 6.75 -15.30 -2.76
N SER A 179 7.53 -14.27 -3.12
CA SER A 179 7.19 -13.38 -4.23
C SER A 179 7.01 -14.14 -5.55
N HIS A 180 7.89 -15.09 -5.85
CA HIS A 180 7.77 -15.93 -7.04
C HIS A 180 6.52 -16.83 -6.99
N PHE A 181 6.25 -17.46 -5.85
CA PHE A 181 5.09 -18.30 -5.64
C PHE A 181 3.77 -17.52 -5.79
N LEU A 182 3.67 -16.34 -5.18
CA LEU A 182 2.49 -15.48 -5.26
C LEU A 182 2.26 -15.00 -6.70
N ALA A 183 3.32 -14.59 -7.41
CA ALA A 183 3.21 -14.11 -8.78
C ALA A 183 2.79 -15.21 -9.77
N TYR A 184 3.45 -16.37 -9.72
CA TYR A 184 3.30 -17.38 -10.77
C TYR A 184 2.35 -18.54 -10.42
N GLU A 185 2.25 -18.91 -9.15
CA GLU A 185 1.38 -20.02 -8.72
C GLU A 185 0.06 -19.56 -8.11
N ARG A 186 -0.09 -18.27 -7.76
CA ARG A 186 -1.34 -17.69 -7.26
C ARG A 186 -1.95 -16.61 -8.15
N ASP A 187 -1.18 -16.02 -9.06
CA ASP A 187 -1.67 -14.97 -9.98
C ASP A 187 -2.34 -13.82 -9.21
N VAL A 188 -1.67 -13.33 -8.16
CA VAL A 188 -2.15 -12.22 -7.34
C VAL A 188 -2.13 -10.91 -8.13
N LEU A 189 -2.99 -9.95 -7.78
CA LEU A 189 -2.94 -8.59 -8.35
C LEU A 189 -1.65 -7.86 -7.95
N GLY A 190 -1.21 -8.09 -6.71
CA GLY A 190 -0.04 -7.45 -6.13
C GLY A 190 0.10 -7.78 -4.65
N VAL A 191 1.12 -7.20 -4.03
CA VAL A 191 1.41 -7.30 -2.60
C VAL A 191 1.33 -5.94 -1.95
N GLY A 192 1.08 -5.89 -0.65
CA GLY A 192 1.10 -4.67 0.14
C GLY A 192 1.79 -4.88 1.48
N VAL A 193 2.47 -3.84 1.96
CA VAL A 193 3.23 -3.82 3.21
C VAL A 193 2.89 -2.57 4.02
N GLU A 194 3.26 -2.57 5.30
CA GLU A 194 3.20 -1.38 6.17
C GLU A 194 4.54 -0.63 6.25
N THR A 195 5.62 -1.21 5.68
CA THR A 195 6.98 -0.63 5.64
C THR A 195 7.09 0.45 4.57
N VAL A 196 8.27 1.07 4.45
CA VAL A 196 8.51 2.13 3.45
C VAL A 196 8.44 1.64 1.99
N GLY A 197 8.62 0.33 1.80
CA GLY A 197 8.64 -0.42 0.54
C GLY A 197 8.96 -1.88 0.81
#